data_AF-A0A3A5VG43-F1
#
_entry.id   AF-A0A3A5VG43-F1
#
_cell.length_a   1.000
_cell.length_b   1.000
_cell.length_c   1.000
_cell.angle_alpha   90.00
_cell.angle_beta   90.00
_cell.angle_gamma   90.00
#
_symmetry.space_group_name_H-M   'P 1'
#
loop_
_entity.id
_entity.type
_entity.pdbx_description
1 polymer ?
#
loop_
_entity_poly.entity_id
_entity_poly.type
_entity_poly.pdbx_seq_one_letter_code
_entity_poly.pdbx_strand_id
1 'polypeptide(L)'
;MALGFSAAFSVVLVGLARLRANTIGLRLPDLAGVEMPIAVAMIGIVAVHIAGRMTTGVLDADDAIHLIVMMGTLLLLAGMGLIGRQDLGLRIPSALEAVLGLLVLDRLATLLVGGEVPIPFITDPFAGEYLQWTTPILFVELLLLAMVLVFDWVEGERLRRDLPDHRTAAGRSAWVVGASILTLGPAGGLAILFAMRRALAWSQPAVMLTAVLSLPLMLQSFTPWVFEPVGLEITPTLTAGFVGLASVLWAGGVVIRDRGLWLSSALWAVHLLLYPAALMSQSLVWLTLAGLIASTTAWLCGIVTLRKSWRVIGAVDLLVAWMFAAAAVIAGTSALYALVMLIVSAVLLFAVTALSQANEADMAAQ
;
A
#
# COMPACT_ATOMS: atom_id res chain seq x y z
N MET A 1 -13.16 27.49 -9.32
CA MET A 1 -13.35 28.10 -10.66
C MET A 1 -12.22 27.81 -11.64
N ALA A 2 -10.95 28.14 -11.34
CA ALA A 2 -9.82 27.92 -12.26
C ALA A 2 -9.67 26.45 -12.70
N LEU A 3 -9.72 25.51 -11.75
CA LEU A 3 -9.65 24.07 -12.03
C LEU A 3 -10.74 23.60 -13.01
N GLY A 4 -11.99 24.04 -12.80
CA GLY A 4 -13.11 23.68 -13.68
C GLY A 4 -12.96 24.25 -15.10
N PHE A 5 -12.48 25.48 -15.22
CA PHE A 5 -12.17 26.08 -16.52
C PHE A 5 -11.04 25.32 -17.24
N SER A 6 -9.93 25.05 -16.53
CA SER A 6 -8.81 24.27 -17.07
C SER A 6 -9.24 22.86 -17.47
N ALA A 7 -10.10 22.20 -16.69
CA ALA A 7 -10.68 20.91 -17.02
C ALA A 7 -11.45 20.94 -18.35
N ALA A 8 -12.43 21.84 -18.48
CA ALA A 8 -13.22 21.98 -19.69
C ALA A 8 -12.33 22.29 -20.92
N PHE A 9 -11.39 23.22 -20.76
CA PHE A 9 -10.47 23.61 -21.82
C PHE A 9 -9.55 22.46 -22.25
N SER A 10 -8.96 21.73 -21.30
CA SER A 10 -8.11 20.57 -21.58
C SER A 10 -8.87 19.47 -22.32
N VAL A 11 -10.11 19.18 -21.93
CA VAL A 11 -10.95 18.18 -22.61
C VAL A 11 -11.20 18.57 -24.07
N VAL A 12 -11.55 19.82 -24.33
CA VAL A 12 -11.77 20.33 -25.70
C VAL A 12 -10.49 20.25 -26.53
N LEU A 13 -9.36 20.72 -26.01
CA LEU A 13 -8.09 20.72 -26.73
C LEU A 13 -7.62 19.30 -27.05
N VAL A 14 -7.70 18.38 -26.08
CA VAL A 14 -7.34 16.97 -26.30
C VAL A 14 -8.29 16.35 -27.32
N GLY A 15 -9.60 16.64 -27.25
CA GLY A 15 -10.57 16.18 -28.23
C GLY A 15 -10.22 16.62 -29.65
N LEU A 16 -9.94 17.91 -29.86
CA LEU A 16 -9.52 18.46 -31.15
C LEU A 16 -8.20 17.87 -31.65
N ALA A 17 -7.22 17.70 -30.76
CA ALA A 17 -5.93 17.10 -31.11
C ALA A 17 -6.10 15.66 -31.61
N ARG A 18 -6.95 14.86 -30.94
CA ARG A 18 -7.24 13.48 -31.37
C ARG A 18 -8.02 13.42 -32.68
N LEU A 19 -9.02 14.29 -32.85
CA LEU A 19 -9.77 14.37 -34.12
C LEU A 19 -8.82 14.66 -35.28
N ARG A 20 -7.90 15.62 -35.12
CA ARG A 20 -6.90 15.95 -36.15
C ARG A 20 -5.88 14.84 -36.38
N ALA A 21 -5.42 14.16 -35.34
CA ALA A 21 -4.51 13.04 -35.50
C ALA A 21 -5.16 11.89 -36.28
N ASN A 22 -6.44 11.60 -35.98
CA ASN A 22 -7.21 10.56 -36.65
C ASN A 22 -7.48 10.89 -38.13
N THR A 23 -7.76 12.16 -38.48
CA THR A 23 -7.96 12.54 -39.90
C THR A 23 -6.70 12.39 -40.75
N ILE A 24 -5.52 12.46 -40.15
CA ILE A 24 -4.22 12.33 -40.82
C ILE A 24 -3.65 10.90 -40.66
N GLY A 25 -4.37 9.99 -39.98
CA GLY A 25 -3.94 8.61 -39.76
C GLY A 25 -2.73 8.46 -38.84
N LEU A 26 -2.42 9.48 -38.03
CA LEU A 26 -1.26 9.49 -37.13
C LEU A 26 -1.58 8.77 -35.83
N ARG A 27 -0.75 7.77 -35.48
CA ARG A 27 -0.73 7.20 -34.13
C ARG A 27 0.05 8.13 -33.21
N LEU A 28 -0.65 8.66 -32.21
CA LEU A 28 -0.02 9.49 -31.19
C LEU A 28 0.94 8.64 -30.32
N PRO A 29 2.07 9.20 -29.88
CA PRO A 29 2.96 8.53 -28.93
C PRO A 29 2.22 8.27 -27.62
N ASP A 30 2.63 7.21 -26.91
CA ASP A 30 2.04 6.81 -25.63
C ASP A 30 3.07 7.00 -24.49
N LEU A 31 2.63 7.49 -23.33
CA LEU A 31 3.36 7.53 -22.06
C LEU A 31 2.72 6.53 -21.10
N ALA A 32 3.45 5.48 -20.73
CA ALA A 32 2.97 4.43 -19.83
C ALA A 32 1.60 3.80 -20.24
N GLY A 33 1.29 3.78 -21.55
CA GLY A 33 0.04 3.25 -22.09
C GLY A 33 -1.11 4.27 -22.21
N VAL A 34 -0.87 5.55 -21.90
CA VAL A 34 -1.80 6.67 -22.12
C VAL A 34 -1.29 7.55 -23.25
N GLU A 35 -2.17 7.97 -24.16
CA GLU A 35 -1.77 8.84 -25.29
C GLU A 35 -1.17 10.16 -24.79
N MET A 36 -0.08 10.62 -25.40
CA MET A 36 0.69 11.78 -24.92
C MET A 36 -0.14 13.06 -24.69
N PRO A 37 -1.03 13.49 -25.61
CA PRO A 37 -1.85 14.68 -25.35
C PRO A 37 -2.75 14.53 -24.12
N ILE A 38 -3.25 13.32 -23.87
CA ILE A 38 -4.06 12.99 -22.70
C ILE A 38 -3.19 13.03 -21.45
N ALA A 39 -2.03 12.37 -21.46
CA ALA A 39 -1.12 12.33 -20.33
C ALA A 39 -0.66 13.75 -19.90
N VAL A 40 -0.29 14.60 -20.87
CA VAL A 40 0.09 15.99 -20.62
C VAL A 40 -1.08 16.79 -20.02
N ALA A 41 -2.30 16.61 -20.55
CA ALA A 41 -3.49 17.25 -20.00
C ALA A 41 -3.77 16.80 -18.56
N MET A 42 -3.68 15.50 -18.28
CA MET A 42 -3.88 14.93 -16.94
C MET A 42 -2.86 15.51 -15.93
N ILE A 43 -1.58 15.56 -16.30
CA ILE A 43 -0.53 16.19 -15.48
C ILE A 43 -0.83 17.67 -15.25
N GLY A 44 -1.25 18.39 -16.30
CA GLY A 44 -1.61 19.80 -16.21
C GLY A 44 -2.77 20.06 -15.25
N ILE A 45 -3.80 19.20 -15.24
CA ILE A 45 -4.93 19.30 -14.31
C ILE A 45 -4.47 19.13 -12.86
N VAL A 46 -3.60 18.16 -12.58
CA VAL A 46 -3.02 17.99 -11.24
C VAL A 46 -2.17 19.20 -10.86
N ALA A 47 -1.35 19.73 -11.76
CA ALA A 47 -0.55 20.92 -11.49
C ALA A 47 -1.42 22.14 -11.16
N VAL A 48 -2.54 22.34 -11.86
CA VAL A 48 -3.52 23.40 -11.57
C VAL A 48 -4.18 23.18 -10.20
N HIS A 49 -4.51 21.93 -9.86
CA HIS A 49 -5.08 21.60 -8.55
C HIS A 49 -4.09 21.91 -7.41
N ILE A 50 -2.85 21.42 -7.51
CA ILE A 50 -1.78 21.70 -6.54
C ILE A 50 -1.60 23.20 -6.39
N ALA A 51 -1.39 23.94 -7.50
CA ALA A 51 -1.20 25.39 -7.47
C ALA A 51 -2.38 26.11 -6.81
N GLY A 52 -3.61 25.64 -7.06
CA GLY A 52 -4.82 26.15 -6.41
C GLY A 52 -4.83 25.95 -4.90
N ARG A 53 -4.28 24.83 -4.39
CA ARG A 53 -4.21 24.56 -2.94
C ARG A 53 -3.00 25.18 -2.24
N MET A 54 -2.05 25.79 -2.97
CA MET A 54 -0.89 26.46 -2.35
C MET A 54 -1.22 27.82 -1.72
N THR A 55 -2.37 28.43 -2.02
CA THR A 55 -2.71 29.77 -1.55
C THR A 55 -3.46 29.71 -0.22
N THR A 56 -2.73 29.64 0.89
CA THR A 56 -3.29 29.70 2.25
C THR A 56 -3.97 31.06 2.48
N GLY A 57 -5.29 31.09 2.70
CA GLY A 57 -6.05 32.32 3.04
C GLY A 57 -7.23 32.67 2.13
N VAL A 58 -7.40 31.97 1.00
CA VAL A 58 -8.59 32.09 0.11
C VAL A 58 -9.32 30.75 -0.03
N LEU A 59 -8.81 29.71 0.63
CA LEU A 59 -9.35 28.36 0.55
C LEU A 59 -10.37 28.16 1.66
N ASP A 60 -11.46 27.51 1.27
CA ASP A 60 -12.41 26.95 2.22
C ASP A 60 -11.95 25.52 2.52
N ALA A 61 -11.66 25.27 3.80
CA ALA A 61 -11.23 23.96 4.28
C ALA A 61 -12.39 22.95 4.24
N ASP A 62 -13.64 23.42 4.23
CA ASP A 62 -14.85 22.60 4.23
C ASP A 62 -15.43 22.38 2.81
N ASP A 63 -14.71 22.80 1.76
CA ASP A 63 -15.06 22.54 0.35
C ASP A 63 -14.18 21.45 -0.26
N ALA A 64 -14.80 20.31 -0.61
CA ALA A 64 -14.19 19.15 -1.26
C ALA A 64 -14.62 18.99 -2.74
N ILE A 65 -15.36 19.93 -3.33
CA ILE A 65 -15.87 19.83 -4.72
C ILE A 65 -14.71 19.71 -5.72
N HIS A 66 -13.58 20.34 -5.43
CA HIS A 66 -12.38 20.28 -6.25
C HIS A 66 -11.88 18.83 -6.50
N LEU A 67 -12.13 17.91 -5.56
CA LEU A 67 -11.75 16.50 -5.72
C LEU A 67 -12.58 15.80 -6.79
N ILE A 68 -13.90 16.06 -6.86
CA ILE A 68 -14.76 15.52 -7.93
C ILE A 68 -14.30 16.07 -9.28
N VAL A 69 -14.08 17.39 -9.36
CA VAL A 69 -13.68 18.03 -10.61
C VAL A 69 -12.37 17.43 -11.10
N MET A 70 -11.38 17.29 -10.23
CA MET A 70 -10.10 16.69 -10.58
C MET A 70 -10.26 15.22 -11.01
N MET A 71 -10.81 14.36 -10.14
CA MET A 71 -10.91 12.93 -10.42
C MET A 71 -11.79 12.65 -11.64
N GLY A 72 -12.94 13.32 -11.75
CA GLY A 72 -13.85 13.21 -12.89
C GLY A 72 -13.18 13.62 -14.19
N THR A 73 -12.38 14.70 -14.19
CA THR A 73 -11.63 15.14 -15.38
C THR A 73 -10.55 14.12 -15.76
N LEU A 74 -9.79 13.61 -14.79
CA LEU A 74 -8.77 12.59 -15.04
C LEU A 74 -9.39 11.32 -15.64
N LEU A 75 -10.53 10.87 -15.10
CA LEU A 75 -11.27 9.71 -15.61
C LEU A 75 -11.84 9.95 -17.01
N LEU A 76 -12.36 11.15 -17.28
CA LEU A 76 -12.88 11.49 -18.60
C LEU A 76 -11.77 11.51 -19.67
N LEU A 77 -10.63 12.12 -19.34
CA LEU A 77 -9.44 12.13 -20.20
C LEU A 77 -8.91 10.71 -20.42
N ALA A 78 -8.82 9.90 -19.37
CA ALA A 78 -8.48 8.48 -19.47
C ALA A 78 -9.45 7.72 -20.38
N GLY A 79 -10.76 7.93 -20.22
CA GLY A 79 -11.81 7.33 -21.05
C GLY A 79 -11.68 7.69 -22.53
N MET A 80 -11.38 8.95 -22.84
CA MET A 80 -11.13 9.38 -24.23
C MET A 80 -9.99 8.60 -24.89
N GLY A 81 -8.94 8.26 -24.13
CA GLY A 81 -7.79 7.48 -24.62
C GLY A 81 -8.10 6.02 -24.94
N LEU A 82 -9.22 5.50 -24.44
CA LEU A 82 -9.67 4.13 -24.68
C LEU A 82 -10.58 4.02 -25.91
N ILE A 83 -11.22 5.12 -26.33
CA ILE A 83 -12.16 5.11 -27.45
C ILE A 83 -11.43 4.77 -28.76
N GLY A 84 -11.93 3.74 -29.44
CA GLY A 84 -11.44 3.28 -30.74
C GLY A 84 -10.19 2.40 -30.68
N ARG A 85 -9.75 2.00 -29.49
CA ARG A 85 -8.58 1.13 -29.31
C ARG A 85 -8.97 -0.35 -29.30
N GLN A 86 -8.11 -1.19 -29.87
CA GLN A 86 -8.33 -2.65 -29.99
C GLN A 86 -7.68 -3.44 -28.85
N ASP A 87 -6.69 -2.85 -28.17
CA ASP A 87 -5.87 -3.41 -27.10
C ASP A 87 -6.37 -3.01 -25.69
N LEU A 88 -7.69 -3.04 -25.48
CA LEU A 88 -8.34 -2.58 -24.24
C LEU A 88 -7.83 -3.30 -22.98
N GLY A 89 -7.49 -4.59 -23.08
CA GLY A 89 -6.96 -5.37 -21.96
C GLY A 89 -5.56 -4.96 -21.47
N LEU A 90 -4.85 -4.12 -22.24
CA LEU A 90 -3.60 -3.48 -21.83
C LEU A 90 -3.84 -2.02 -21.42
N ARG A 91 -4.68 -1.31 -22.18
CA ARG A 91 -4.87 0.14 -22.00
C ARG A 91 -5.76 0.52 -20.83
N ILE A 92 -6.81 -0.25 -20.52
CA ILE A 92 -7.70 0.05 -19.38
C ILE A 92 -6.89 0.11 -18.08
N PRO A 93 -6.10 -0.93 -17.70
CA PRO A 93 -5.30 -0.87 -16.49
C PRO A 93 -4.29 0.29 -16.51
N SER A 94 -3.74 0.66 -17.68
CA SER A 94 -2.74 1.75 -17.80
C SER A 94 -3.37 3.12 -17.60
N ALA A 95 -4.55 3.33 -18.17
CA ALA A 95 -5.30 4.55 -17.95
C ALA A 95 -5.70 4.68 -16.47
N LEU A 96 -6.15 3.60 -15.84
CA LEU A 96 -6.49 3.60 -14.42
C LEU A 96 -5.27 3.86 -13.53
N GLU A 97 -4.12 3.24 -13.80
CA GLU A 97 -2.87 3.51 -13.07
C GLU A 97 -2.40 4.95 -13.23
N ALA A 98 -2.53 5.54 -14.41
CA ALA A 98 -2.18 6.93 -14.62
C ALA A 98 -3.07 7.86 -13.78
N VAL A 99 -4.39 7.61 -13.75
CA VAL A 99 -5.31 8.33 -12.88
C VAL A 99 -4.91 8.17 -11.41
N LEU A 100 -4.74 6.92 -10.94
CA LEU A 100 -4.40 6.62 -9.55
C LEU A 100 -3.06 7.26 -9.15
N GLY A 101 -2.03 7.09 -9.96
CA GLY A 101 -0.69 7.61 -9.71
C GLY A 101 -0.68 9.14 -9.63
N LEU A 102 -1.44 9.81 -10.51
CA LEU A 102 -1.59 11.26 -10.47
C LEU A 102 -2.36 11.75 -9.24
N LEU A 103 -3.39 11.03 -8.81
CA LEU A 103 -4.11 11.34 -7.55
C LEU A 103 -3.21 11.14 -6.33
N VAL A 104 -2.38 10.09 -6.30
CA VAL A 104 -1.38 9.88 -5.23
C VAL A 104 -0.35 11.01 -5.22
N LEU A 105 0.17 11.40 -6.39
CA LEU A 105 1.13 12.50 -6.50
C LEU A 105 0.53 13.82 -6.04
N ASP A 106 -0.71 14.12 -6.45
CA ASP A 106 -1.45 15.28 -6.00
C ASP A 106 -1.58 15.30 -4.47
N ARG A 107 -1.97 14.16 -3.89
CA ARG A 107 -2.14 13.99 -2.45
C ARG A 107 -0.85 14.25 -1.68
N LEU A 108 0.25 13.65 -2.13
CA LEU A 108 1.54 13.81 -1.48
C LEU A 108 2.07 15.25 -1.63
N ALA A 109 1.92 15.85 -2.81
CA ALA A 109 2.36 17.22 -3.05
C ALA A 109 1.57 18.24 -2.22
N THR A 110 0.25 18.10 -2.17
CA THR A 110 -0.61 18.99 -1.36
C THR A 110 -0.32 18.84 0.13
N LEU A 111 -0.10 17.62 0.63
CA LEU A 111 0.34 17.39 2.01
C LEU A 111 1.67 18.09 2.33
N LEU A 112 2.65 18.00 1.44
CA LEU A 112 3.98 18.58 1.65
C LEU A 112 3.97 20.11 1.62
N VAL A 113 3.09 20.72 0.83
CA VAL A 113 3.00 22.19 0.72
C VAL A 113 2.02 22.79 1.74
N GLY A 114 1.37 21.95 2.56
CA GLY A 114 0.37 22.40 3.54
C GLY A 114 -0.95 22.82 2.90
N GLY A 115 -1.26 22.29 1.71
CA GLY A 115 -2.54 22.50 1.07
C GLY A 115 -3.67 21.83 1.85
N GLU A 116 -4.78 22.54 2.00
CA GLU A 116 -5.97 22.03 2.68
C GLU A 116 -6.63 20.95 1.80
N VAL A 117 -6.31 19.67 1.98
CA VAL A 117 -6.98 18.58 1.24
C VAL A 117 -7.35 17.48 2.23
N PRO A 118 -8.60 16.96 2.23
CA PRO A 118 -9.07 16.02 3.26
C PRO A 118 -8.27 14.72 3.33
N ILE A 119 -7.38 14.56 4.31
CA ILE A 119 -6.50 13.38 4.43
C ILE A 119 -7.32 12.17 4.89
N PRO A 120 -7.38 11.05 4.13
CA PRO A 120 -8.31 9.96 4.44
C PRO A 120 -8.18 9.34 5.84
N PHE A 121 -6.99 9.37 6.44
CA PHE A 121 -6.73 8.77 7.76
C PHE A 121 -7.23 9.60 8.96
N ILE A 122 -7.63 10.85 8.74
CA ILE A 122 -8.10 11.77 9.80
C ILE A 122 -9.40 12.49 9.44
N THR A 123 -9.96 12.20 8.26
CA THR A 123 -11.14 12.88 7.73
C THR A 123 -12.39 12.06 8.03
N ASP A 124 -13.35 12.66 8.74
CA ASP A 124 -14.72 12.16 8.79
C ASP A 124 -15.52 12.69 7.58
N PRO A 125 -15.95 11.83 6.64
CA PRO A 125 -16.74 12.25 5.48
C PRO A 125 -18.13 12.81 5.86
N PHE A 126 -18.60 12.63 7.09
CA PHE A 126 -19.90 13.07 7.56
C PHE A 126 -19.88 14.35 8.42
N ALA A 127 -18.70 14.93 8.66
CA ALA A 127 -18.55 16.09 9.56
C ALA A 127 -18.97 17.44 8.94
N GLY A 128 -18.93 17.58 7.61
CA GLY A 128 -19.19 18.85 6.91
C GLY A 128 -20.56 18.95 6.22
N GLU A 129 -20.74 20.02 5.42
CA GLU A 129 -21.98 20.26 4.67
C GLU A 129 -22.22 19.17 3.60
N TYR A 130 -23.46 18.73 3.44
CA TYR A 130 -23.80 17.63 2.55
C TYR A 130 -23.33 17.81 1.10
N LEU A 131 -23.50 18.99 0.50
CA LEU A 131 -23.17 19.24 -0.91
C LEU A 131 -21.69 19.60 -1.14
N GLN A 132 -21.04 20.25 -0.18
CA GLN A 132 -19.67 20.75 -0.30
C GLN A 132 -18.64 19.76 0.23
N TRP A 133 -19.03 18.90 1.18
CA TRP A 133 -18.12 17.98 1.87
C TRP A 133 -18.49 16.51 1.66
N THR A 134 -19.66 16.09 2.18
CA THR A 134 -20.04 14.68 2.23
C THR A 134 -20.20 14.07 0.84
N THR A 135 -20.97 14.73 -0.03
CA THR A 135 -21.23 14.22 -1.39
C THR A 135 -19.94 14.13 -2.20
N PRO A 136 -19.06 15.15 -2.25
CA PRO A 136 -17.79 15.04 -2.97
C PRO A 136 -16.87 13.94 -2.48
N ILE A 137 -16.70 13.81 -1.17
CA ILE A 137 -15.79 12.83 -0.58
C ILE A 137 -16.28 11.39 -0.84
N LEU A 138 -17.57 11.12 -0.62
CA LEU A 138 -18.15 9.80 -0.88
C LEU A 138 -18.21 9.48 -2.38
N PHE A 139 -18.41 10.46 -3.25
CA PHE A 139 -18.39 10.25 -4.69
C PHE A 139 -17.00 9.87 -5.19
N VAL A 140 -15.94 10.50 -4.67
CA VAL A 140 -14.55 10.14 -4.97
C VAL A 140 -14.24 8.72 -4.52
N GLU A 141 -14.69 8.32 -3.32
CA GLU A 141 -14.56 6.94 -2.84
C GLU A 141 -15.30 5.94 -3.74
N LEU A 142 -16.51 6.28 -4.20
CA LEU A 142 -17.28 5.46 -5.13
C LEU A 142 -16.58 5.30 -6.49
N LEU A 143 -15.98 6.37 -7.00
CA LEU A 143 -15.19 6.32 -8.23
C LEU A 143 -13.93 5.46 -8.03
N LEU A 144 -13.26 5.55 -6.88
CA LEU A 144 -12.09 4.73 -6.56
C LEU A 144 -12.47 3.25 -6.46
N LEU A 145 -13.62 2.94 -5.84
CA LEU A 145 -14.21 1.60 -5.84
C LEU A 145 -14.44 1.07 -7.27
N ALA A 146 -15.04 1.89 -8.14
CA ALA A 146 -15.25 1.52 -9.53
C ALA A 146 -13.93 1.25 -10.27
N MET A 147 -12.90 2.07 -10.04
CA MET A 147 -11.57 1.86 -10.61
C MET A 147 -10.97 0.51 -10.16
N VAL A 148 -11.07 0.18 -8.87
CA VAL A 148 -10.59 -1.08 -8.29
C VAL A 148 -11.31 -2.29 -8.91
N LEU A 149 -12.63 -2.21 -9.07
CA LEU A 149 -13.43 -3.25 -9.70
C LEU A 149 -13.05 -3.46 -11.17
N VAL A 150 -12.92 -2.38 -11.94
CA VAL A 150 -12.56 -2.46 -13.37
C VAL A 150 -11.14 -3.00 -13.54
N PHE A 151 -10.19 -2.56 -12.72
CA PHE A 151 -8.81 -3.05 -12.75
C PHE A 151 -8.75 -4.56 -12.51
N ASP A 152 -9.40 -5.03 -11.44
CA ASP A 152 -9.40 -6.44 -11.12
C ASP A 152 -10.16 -7.28 -12.17
N TRP A 153 -11.24 -6.75 -12.73
CA TRP A 153 -11.97 -7.41 -13.80
C TRP A 153 -11.08 -7.65 -15.03
N VAL A 154 -10.32 -6.63 -15.47
CA VAL A 154 -9.39 -6.79 -16.60
C VAL A 154 -8.30 -7.81 -16.27
N GLU A 155 -7.70 -7.76 -15.08
CA GLU A 155 -6.71 -8.75 -14.63
C GLU A 155 -7.30 -10.18 -14.63
N GLY A 156 -8.57 -10.32 -14.26
CA GLY A 156 -9.29 -11.59 -14.31
C GLY A 156 -9.53 -12.10 -15.71
N GLU A 157 -9.88 -11.21 -16.63
CA GLU A 157 -10.10 -11.56 -18.02
C GLU A 157 -8.81 -12.03 -18.69
N ARG A 158 -7.67 -11.40 -18.35
CA ARG A 158 -6.35 -11.81 -18.83
C ARG A 158 -5.98 -13.21 -18.35
N LEU A 159 -6.18 -13.49 -17.06
CA LEU A 159 -5.96 -14.83 -16.50
C LEU A 159 -6.86 -15.88 -17.15
N ARG A 160 -8.15 -15.57 -17.35
CA ARG A 160 -9.11 -16.49 -17.97
C ARG A 160 -8.74 -16.84 -19.41
N ARG A 161 -8.08 -15.92 -20.11
CA ARG A 161 -7.64 -16.09 -21.50
C ARG A 161 -6.18 -16.58 -21.62
N ASP A 162 -5.56 -16.96 -20.51
CA ASP A 162 -4.16 -17.42 -20.46
C ASP A 162 -3.18 -16.42 -21.10
N LEU A 163 -3.44 -15.13 -20.92
CA LEU A 163 -2.56 -14.08 -21.43
C LEU A 163 -1.36 -13.89 -20.49
N PRO A 164 -0.17 -13.54 -21.01
CA PRO A 164 1.00 -13.32 -20.18
C PRO A 164 0.81 -12.14 -19.22
N ASP A 165 1.49 -12.24 -18.08
CA ASP A 165 1.57 -11.15 -17.12
C ASP A 165 2.29 -9.94 -17.74
N HIS A 166 1.61 -8.80 -17.76
CA HIS A 166 2.14 -7.54 -18.27
C HIS A 166 2.52 -6.54 -17.17
N ARG A 167 1.84 -6.60 -16.01
CA ARG A 167 1.97 -5.62 -14.93
C ARG A 167 3.12 -5.91 -13.99
N THR A 168 3.50 -7.19 -13.90
CA THR A 168 4.45 -7.71 -12.92
C THR A 168 4.01 -7.44 -11.48
N ALA A 169 4.80 -7.92 -10.52
CA ALA A 169 4.53 -7.65 -9.11
C ALA A 169 4.60 -6.15 -8.77
N ALA A 170 5.45 -5.38 -9.44
CA ALA A 170 5.64 -3.97 -9.13
C ALA A 170 4.39 -3.13 -9.43
N GLY A 171 3.77 -3.29 -10.62
CA GLY A 171 2.56 -2.55 -10.99
C GLY A 171 1.38 -2.87 -10.07
N ARG A 172 1.16 -4.16 -9.77
CA ARG A 172 0.10 -4.57 -8.82
C ARG A 172 0.34 -4.05 -7.41
N SER A 173 1.59 -4.02 -6.96
CA SER A 173 1.94 -3.47 -5.64
C SER A 173 1.70 -1.97 -5.58
N ALA A 174 2.11 -1.22 -6.61
CA ALA A 174 1.87 0.21 -6.71
C ALA A 174 0.36 0.53 -6.74
N TRP A 175 -0.43 -0.28 -7.46
CA TRP A 175 -1.89 -0.16 -7.48
C TRP A 175 -2.52 -0.26 -6.09
N VAL A 176 -2.13 -1.28 -5.31
CA VAL A 176 -2.67 -1.51 -3.96
C VAL A 176 -2.29 -0.39 -3.01
N VAL A 177 -1.02 0.01 -3.02
CA VAL A 177 -0.53 1.11 -2.17
C VAL A 177 -1.25 2.41 -2.53
N GLY A 178 -1.35 2.73 -3.82
CA GLY A 178 -2.02 3.94 -4.27
C GLY A 178 -3.50 3.98 -3.87
N ALA A 179 -4.22 2.86 -4.04
CA ALA A 179 -5.60 2.77 -3.59
C ALA A 179 -5.72 2.92 -2.06
N SER A 180 -4.80 2.30 -1.30
CA SER A 180 -4.80 2.34 0.17
C SER A 180 -4.47 3.71 0.75
N ILE A 181 -3.72 4.55 0.02
CA ILE A 181 -3.39 5.92 0.45
C ILE A 181 -4.54 6.90 0.20
N LEU A 182 -5.37 6.65 -0.81
CA LEU A 182 -6.40 7.60 -1.26
C LEU A 182 -7.79 7.33 -0.69
N THR A 183 -8.04 6.11 -0.24
CA THR A 183 -9.36 5.61 0.18
C THR A 183 -9.77 6.01 1.59
N LEU A 184 -11.08 6.14 1.81
CA LEU A 184 -11.71 6.21 3.13
C LEU A 184 -11.92 4.82 3.78
N GLY A 185 -11.43 3.75 3.13
CA GLY A 185 -11.47 2.38 3.63
C GLY A 185 -11.99 1.37 2.63
N PRO A 186 -13.24 1.50 2.13
CA PRO A 186 -13.87 0.49 1.28
C PRO A 186 -13.07 0.13 0.02
N ALA A 187 -12.59 1.12 -0.74
CA ALA A 187 -11.83 0.88 -1.97
C ALA A 187 -10.46 0.25 -1.67
N GLY A 188 -9.78 0.69 -0.62
CA GLY A 188 -8.54 0.08 -0.13
C GLY A 188 -8.74 -1.37 0.25
N GLY A 189 -9.80 -1.67 0.99
CA GLY A 189 -10.13 -3.03 1.42
C GLY A 189 -10.36 -3.97 0.24
N LEU A 190 -11.15 -3.56 -0.75
CA LEU A 190 -11.33 -4.34 -1.97
C LEU A 190 -10.03 -4.47 -2.78
N ALA A 191 -9.22 -3.41 -2.88
CA ALA A 191 -7.94 -3.47 -3.58
C ALA A 191 -6.98 -4.48 -2.94
N ILE A 192 -6.90 -4.50 -1.60
CA ILE A 192 -6.12 -5.47 -0.83
C ILE A 192 -6.64 -6.89 -1.08
N LEU A 193 -7.96 -7.13 -0.96
CA LEU A 193 -8.56 -8.44 -1.17
C LEU A 193 -8.29 -8.98 -2.59
N PHE A 194 -8.48 -8.13 -3.61
CA PHE A 194 -8.17 -8.48 -4.98
C PHE A 194 -6.69 -8.74 -5.18
N ALA A 195 -5.81 -7.93 -4.61
CA ALA A 195 -4.38 -8.15 -4.71
C ALA A 195 -3.92 -9.44 -4.05
N MET A 196 -4.47 -9.82 -2.89
CA MET A 196 -4.18 -11.13 -2.28
C MET A 196 -4.62 -12.27 -3.21
N ARG A 197 -5.82 -12.19 -3.77
CA ARG A 197 -6.32 -13.21 -4.71
C ARG A 197 -5.47 -13.27 -5.98
N ARG A 198 -5.08 -12.12 -6.54
CA ARG A 198 -4.24 -12.03 -7.75
C ARG A 198 -2.80 -12.45 -7.48
N ALA A 199 -2.26 -12.16 -6.30
CA ALA A 199 -0.96 -12.64 -5.88
C ALA A 199 -0.94 -14.17 -5.90
N LEU A 200 -1.98 -14.83 -5.38
CA LEU A 200 -2.11 -16.29 -5.43
C LEU A 200 -2.22 -16.80 -6.88
N ALA A 201 -3.10 -16.19 -7.69
CA ALA A 201 -3.31 -16.60 -9.08
C ALA A 201 -2.05 -16.47 -9.95
N TRP A 202 -1.28 -15.39 -9.76
CA TRP A 202 -0.04 -15.11 -10.51
C TRP A 202 1.22 -15.63 -9.81
N SER A 203 1.11 -16.27 -8.64
CA SER A 203 2.25 -16.70 -7.81
C SER A 203 3.25 -15.57 -7.52
N GLN A 204 2.76 -14.43 -7.02
CA GLN A 204 3.55 -13.21 -6.76
C GLN A 204 3.64 -12.88 -5.26
N PRO A 205 4.66 -13.39 -4.54
CA PRO A 205 4.87 -13.12 -3.12
C PRO A 205 5.00 -11.63 -2.78
N ALA A 206 5.64 -10.85 -3.64
CA ALA A 206 5.81 -9.41 -3.42
C ALA A 206 4.47 -8.67 -3.35
N VAL A 207 3.50 -9.04 -4.20
CA VAL A 207 2.15 -8.44 -4.17
C VAL A 207 1.41 -8.83 -2.88
N MET A 208 1.57 -10.08 -2.43
CA MET A 208 1.00 -10.52 -1.15
C MET A 208 1.61 -9.75 0.03
N LEU A 209 2.94 -9.58 0.06
CA LEU A 209 3.61 -8.75 1.06
C LEU A 209 3.01 -7.34 1.06
N THR A 210 2.94 -6.68 -0.10
CA THR A 210 2.39 -5.33 -0.20
C THR A 210 0.94 -5.25 0.29
N ALA A 211 0.10 -6.22 -0.08
CA ALA A 211 -1.29 -6.27 0.39
C ALA A 211 -1.37 -6.37 1.93
N VAL A 212 -0.51 -7.19 2.55
CA VAL A 212 -0.43 -7.32 4.01
C VAL A 212 0.08 -6.03 4.66
N LEU A 213 1.08 -5.36 4.08
CA LEU A 213 1.59 -4.08 4.57
C LEU A 213 0.59 -2.94 4.45
N SER A 214 -0.36 -3.03 3.52
CA SER A 214 -1.42 -2.03 3.34
C SER A 214 -2.60 -2.19 4.31
N LEU A 215 -2.72 -3.33 5.02
CA LEU A 215 -3.82 -3.57 5.96
C LEU A 215 -3.91 -2.52 7.08
N PRO A 216 -2.82 -2.12 7.77
CA PRO A 216 -2.89 -1.07 8.77
C PRO A 216 -3.40 0.25 8.19
N LEU A 217 -2.92 0.65 7.01
CA LEU A 217 -3.37 1.89 6.35
C LEU A 217 -4.88 1.87 6.07
N MET A 218 -5.38 0.76 5.52
CA MET A 218 -6.80 0.57 5.28
C MET A 218 -7.61 0.65 6.59
N LEU A 219 -7.15 0.00 7.67
CA LEU A 219 -7.85 0.10 8.96
C LEU A 219 -7.84 1.53 9.50
N GLN A 220 -6.73 2.26 9.36
CA GLN A 220 -6.65 3.66 9.80
C GLN A 220 -7.61 4.58 9.05
N SER A 221 -7.90 4.32 7.77
CA SER A 221 -8.88 5.12 7.02
C SER A 221 -10.33 4.96 7.51
N PHE A 222 -10.64 3.87 8.22
CA PHE A 222 -11.95 3.69 8.88
C PHE A 222 -12.02 4.37 10.26
N THR A 223 -10.88 4.73 10.87
CA THR A 223 -10.83 5.23 12.23
C THR A 223 -11.73 6.45 12.47
N PRO A 224 -11.64 7.53 11.65
CA PRO A 224 -12.35 8.78 11.94
C PRO A 224 -13.88 8.67 11.92
N TRP A 225 -14.44 7.70 11.18
CA TRP A 225 -15.87 7.67 10.86
C TRP A 225 -16.56 6.34 11.14
N VAL A 226 -15.80 5.29 11.48
CA VAL A 226 -16.34 4.00 11.93
C VAL A 226 -15.90 3.69 13.35
N PHE A 227 -14.60 3.73 13.64
CA PHE A 227 -14.09 3.23 14.93
C PHE A 227 -14.24 4.27 16.04
N GLU A 228 -13.84 5.52 15.81
CA GLU A 228 -13.96 6.59 16.80
C GLU A 228 -15.42 6.85 17.23
N PRO A 229 -16.41 6.94 16.32
CA PRO A 229 -17.82 7.14 16.71
C PRO A 229 -18.41 6.01 17.57
N VAL A 230 -17.85 4.80 17.49
CA VAL A 230 -18.28 3.63 18.28
C VAL A 230 -17.43 3.46 19.55
N GLY A 231 -16.46 4.36 19.79
CA GLY A 231 -15.57 4.33 20.96
C GLY A 231 -14.47 3.27 20.88
N LEU A 232 -14.07 2.85 19.68
CA LEU A 232 -12.98 1.91 19.45
C LEU A 232 -11.68 2.65 19.11
N GLU A 233 -10.69 2.58 19.99
CA GLU A 233 -9.37 3.17 19.79
C GLU A 233 -8.46 2.27 18.94
N ILE A 234 -8.59 2.38 17.61
CA ILE A 234 -7.79 1.60 16.66
C ILE A 234 -6.58 2.41 16.19
N THR A 235 -5.47 2.32 16.94
CA THR A 235 -4.25 3.07 16.61
C THR A 235 -3.40 2.38 15.53
N PRO A 236 -2.55 3.14 14.80
CA PRO A 236 -1.61 2.56 13.85
C PRO A 236 -0.66 1.54 14.50
N THR A 237 -0.24 1.81 15.74
CA THR A 237 0.61 0.90 16.54
C THR A 237 -0.07 -0.45 16.78
N LEU A 238 -1.35 -0.44 17.19
CA LEU A 238 -2.10 -1.66 17.45
C LEU A 238 -2.34 -2.46 16.17
N THR A 239 -2.76 -1.78 15.09
CA THR A 239 -3.04 -2.44 13.82
C THR A 239 -1.79 -3.04 13.18
N ALA A 240 -0.69 -2.30 13.10
CA ALA A 240 0.59 -2.81 12.60
C ALA A 240 1.12 -3.96 13.47
N GLY A 241 1.07 -3.84 14.80
CA GLY A 241 1.48 -4.90 15.72
C GLY A 241 0.67 -6.18 15.53
N PHE A 242 -0.66 -6.07 15.44
CA PHE A 242 -1.55 -7.21 15.23
C PHE A 242 -1.29 -7.91 13.89
N VAL A 243 -1.19 -7.16 12.78
CA VAL A 243 -0.91 -7.74 11.46
C VAL A 243 0.52 -8.33 11.42
N GLY A 244 1.48 -7.73 12.12
CA GLY A 244 2.83 -8.27 12.26
C GLY A 244 2.85 -9.61 13.00
N LEU A 245 2.09 -9.74 14.10
CA LEU A 245 1.92 -11.01 14.82
C LEU A 245 1.18 -12.05 13.98
N ALA A 246 0.14 -11.64 13.24
CA ALA A 246 -0.52 -12.53 12.28
C ALA A 246 0.46 -13.02 11.18
N SER A 247 1.43 -12.20 10.80
CA SER A 247 2.48 -12.57 9.83
C SER A 247 3.46 -13.62 10.38
N VAL A 248 3.66 -13.68 11.71
CA VAL A 248 4.41 -14.78 12.35
C VAL A 248 3.69 -16.10 12.17
N LEU A 249 2.37 -16.11 12.41
CA LEU A 249 1.53 -17.29 12.19
C LEU A 249 1.52 -17.69 10.71
N TRP A 250 1.47 -16.70 9.81
CA TRP A 250 1.58 -16.93 8.38
C TRP A 250 2.91 -17.58 7.99
N ALA A 251 4.05 -17.08 8.50
CA ALA A 251 5.37 -17.67 8.25
C ALA A 251 5.44 -19.12 8.74
N GLY A 252 4.93 -19.41 9.95
CA GLY A 252 4.82 -20.77 10.46
C GLY A 252 3.96 -21.67 9.57
N GLY A 253 2.79 -21.18 9.14
CA GLY A 253 1.90 -21.90 8.23
C GLY A 253 2.51 -22.16 6.84
N VAL A 254 3.37 -21.27 6.36
CA VAL A 254 4.13 -21.45 5.12
C VAL A 254 5.15 -22.58 5.25
N VAL A 255 5.88 -22.63 6.37
CA VAL A 255 6.86 -23.68 6.64
C VAL A 255 6.16 -25.04 6.79
N ILE A 256 5.10 -25.13 7.59
CA ILE A 256 4.36 -26.39 7.84
C ILE A 256 3.76 -26.98 6.55
N ARG A 257 3.44 -26.14 5.57
CA ARG A 257 2.83 -26.56 4.29
C ARG A 257 3.83 -26.66 3.14
N ASP A 258 5.13 -26.54 3.40
CA ASP A 258 6.20 -26.54 2.40
C ASP A 258 6.01 -25.52 1.26
N ARG A 259 5.41 -24.38 1.57
CA ARG A 259 5.07 -23.33 0.60
C ARG A 259 6.19 -22.29 0.48
N GLY A 260 7.43 -22.74 0.28
CA GLY A 260 8.65 -21.91 0.35
C GLY A 260 8.67 -20.64 -0.51
N LEU A 261 7.88 -20.57 -1.58
CA LEU A 261 7.68 -19.37 -2.40
C LEU A 261 7.23 -18.16 -1.57
N TRP A 262 6.39 -18.37 -0.56
CA TRP A 262 5.76 -17.31 0.24
C TRP A 262 6.53 -16.96 1.53
N LEU A 263 7.59 -17.70 1.82
CA LEU A 263 8.30 -17.55 3.08
C LEU A 263 8.92 -16.17 3.20
N SER A 264 9.53 -15.68 2.12
CA SER A 264 10.17 -14.37 2.10
C SER A 264 9.16 -13.24 2.36
N SER A 265 7.99 -13.29 1.73
CA SER A 265 6.94 -12.29 1.96
C SER A 265 6.40 -12.34 3.40
N ALA A 266 6.23 -13.53 3.98
CA ALA A 266 5.76 -13.66 5.35
C ALA A 266 6.78 -13.11 6.35
N LEU A 267 8.05 -13.48 6.19
CA LEU A 267 9.13 -13.00 7.08
C LEU A 267 9.33 -11.49 6.94
N TRP A 268 9.36 -10.94 5.72
CA TRP A 268 9.44 -9.48 5.56
C TRP A 268 8.23 -8.75 6.16
N ALA A 269 7.02 -9.31 6.08
CA ALA A 269 5.85 -8.73 6.71
C ALA A 269 6.00 -8.66 8.25
N VAL A 270 6.58 -9.69 8.88
CA VAL A 270 6.91 -9.65 10.32
C VAL A 270 7.81 -8.45 10.65
N HIS A 271 8.89 -8.26 9.91
CA HIS A 271 9.86 -7.19 10.19
C HIS A 271 9.25 -5.81 9.93
N LEU A 272 8.64 -5.64 8.76
CA LEU A 272 8.10 -4.37 8.29
C LEU A 272 6.83 -3.92 9.02
N LEU A 273 6.26 -4.76 9.89
CA LEU A 273 5.12 -4.41 10.72
C LEU A 273 5.48 -4.33 12.21
N LEU A 274 6.23 -5.29 12.75
CA LEU A 274 6.56 -5.29 14.18
C LEU A 274 7.55 -4.19 14.55
N TYR A 275 8.61 -3.95 13.76
CA TYR A 275 9.57 -2.89 14.09
C TYR A 275 8.93 -1.49 14.01
N PRO A 276 8.18 -1.13 12.94
CA PRO A 276 7.47 0.15 12.93
C PRO A 276 6.43 0.27 14.04
N ALA A 277 5.65 -0.76 14.35
CA ALA A 277 4.71 -0.73 15.48
C ALA A 277 5.44 -0.44 16.80
N ALA A 278 6.54 -1.14 17.07
CA ALA A 278 7.36 -0.91 18.24
C ALA A 278 7.96 0.51 18.28
N LEU A 279 8.44 1.03 17.15
CA LEU A 279 8.96 2.39 17.04
C LEU A 279 7.88 3.43 17.33
N MET A 280 6.69 3.26 16.76
CA MET A 280 5.54 4.15 16.98
C MET A 280 5.05 4.13 18.43
N SER A 281 5.26 3.03 19.15
CA SER A 281 4.99 2.95 20.60
C SER A 281 6.00 3.73 21.46
N GLN A 282 7.10 4.22 20.87
CA GLN A 282 8.19 4.94 21.56
C GLN A 282 8.77 4.19 22.76
N SER A 283 8.78 2.86 22.71
CA SER A 283 9.20 2.00 23.81
C SER A 283 10.34 1.08 23.42
N LEU A 284 11.45 1.18 24.14
CA LEU A 284 12.60 0.29 23.99
C LEU A 284 12.22 -1.17 24.30
N VAL A 285 11.29 -1.39 25.23
CA VAL A 285 10.78 -2.73 25.56
C VAL A 285 10.04 -3.34 24.37
N TRP A 286 9.19 -2.57 23.69
CA TRP A 286 8.48 -3.04 22.49
C TRP A 286 9.44 -3.29 21.33
N LEU A 287 10.50 -2.48 21.18
CA LEU A 287 11.53 -2.69 20.15
C LEU A 287 12.33 -3.97 20.39
N THR A 288 12.69 -4.24 21.64
CA THR A 288 13.32 -5.50 22.01
C THR A 288 12.41 -6.70 21.75
N LEU A 289 11.12 -6.62 22.10
CA LEU A 289 10.17 -7.70 21.85
C LEU A 289 9.98 -7.95 20.35
N ALA A 290 9.84 -6.90 19.54
CA ALA A 290 9.75 -7.00 18.09
C ALA A 290 10.99 -7.71 17.50
N GLY A 291 12.19 -7.33 17.95
CA GLY A 291 13.44 -7.97 17.52
C GLY A 291 13.53 -9.44 17.93
N LEU A 292 13.11 -9.80 19.15
CA LEU A 292 13.07 -11.21 19.58
C LEU A 292 12.10 -12.06 18.75
N ILE A 293 10.91 -11.53 18.48
CA ILE A 293 9.90 -12.23 17.67
C ILE A 293 10.39 -12.38 16.22
N ALA A 294 10.92 -11.32 15.63
CA ALA A 294 11.51 -11.34 14.29
C ALA A 294 12.65 -12.35 14.20
N SER A 295 13.59 -12.30 15.17
CA SER A 295 14.71 -13.23 15.30
C SER A 295 14.26 -14.67 15.37
N THR A 296 13.37 -14.98 16.32
CA THR A 296 12.85 -16.34 16.53
C THR A 296 12.19 -16.86 15.27
N THR A 297 11.34 -16.06 14.64
CA THR A 297 10.61 -16.45 13.44
C THR A 297 11.56 -16.68 12.27
N ALA A 298 12.43 -15.72 11.95
CA ALA A 298 13.36 -15.81 10.82
C ALA A 298 14.37 -16.94 11.00
N TRP A 299 14.93 -17.11 12.20
CA TRP A 299 15.96 -18.10 12.46
C TRP A 299 15.41 -19.52 12.40
N LEU A 300 14.31 -19.79 13.11
CA LEU A 300 13.70 -21.13 13.12
C LEU A 300 13.20 -21.51 11.72
N CYS A 301 12.51 -20.58 11.02
CA CYS A 301 12.12 -20.82 9.62
C CYS A 301 13.35 -21.04 8.72
N GLY A 302 14.45 -20.31 8.93
CA GLY A 302 15.68 -20.45 8.18
C GLY A 302 16.36 -21.81 8.37
N ILE A 303 16.33 -22.39 9.58
CA ILE A 303 16.88 -23.72 9.84
C ILE A 303 15.99 -24.79 9.19
N VAL A 304 14.68 -24.76 9.46
CA VAL A 304 13.74 -25.78 8.97
C VAL A 304 13.67 -25.80 7.45
N THR A 305 13.79 -24.65 6.80
CA THR A 305 13.80 -24.54 5.34
C THR A 305 15.20 -24.54 4.71
N LEU A 306 16.24 -24.77 5.52
CA LEU A 306 17.65 -24.81 5.14
C LEU A 306 18.18 -23.50 4.50
N ARG A 307 17.48 -22.37 4.65
CA ARG A 307 17.85 -21.09 4.02
C ARG A 307 18.86 -20.32 4.86
N LYS A 308 20.13 -20.28 4.40
CA LYS A 308 21.22 -19.54 5.05
C LYS A 308 20.90 -18.06 5.31
N SER A 309 20.31 -17.37 4.33
CA SER A 309 20.02 -15.94 4.45
C SER A 309 19.11 -15.61 5.64
N TRP A 310 18.09 -16.42 5.89
CA TRP A 310 17.16 -16.20 7.02
C TRP A 310 17.76 -16.57 8.38
N ARG A 311 18.70 -17.52 8.42
CA ARG A 311 19.50 -17.79 9.63
C ARG A 311 20.37 -16.59 10.01
N VAL A 312 20.99 -15.93 9.02
CA VAL A 312 21.79 -14.71 9.24
C VAL A 312 20.90 -13.56 9.71
N ILE A 313 19.76 -13.33 9.06
CA ILE A 313 18.81 -12.29 9.47
C ILE A 313 18.34 -12.52 10.91
N GLY A 314 17.96 -13.75 11.26
CA GLY A 314 17.55 -14.09 12.62
C GLY A 314 18.64 -13.83 13.68
N ALA A 315 19.91 -14.10 13.38
CA ALA A 315 21.02 -13.77 14.27
C ALA A 315 21.23 -12.25 14.41
N VAL A 316 21.07 -11.49 13.31
CA VAL A 316 21.14 -10.02 13.33
C VAL A 316 20.01 -9.42 14.17
N ASP A 317 18.77 -9.91 14.02
CA ASP A 317 17.63 -9.45 14.83
C ASP A 317 17.84 -9.69 16.32
N LEU A 318 18.49 -10.81 16.70
CA LEU A 318 18.82 -11.07 18.10
C LEU A 318 19.80 -10.03 18.65
N LEU A 319 20.82 -9.65 17.87
CA LEU A 319 21.76 -8.61 18.25
C LEU A 319 21.07 -7.25 18.39
N VAL A 320 20.18 -6.92 17.44
CA VAL A 320 19.37 -5.69 17.49
C VAL A 320 18.47 -5.67 18.72
N ALA A 321 17.81 -6.78 19.04
CA ALA A 321 16.98 -6.91 20.24
C ALA A 321 17.79 -6.66 21.53
N TRP A 322 19.01 -7.21 21.60
CA TRP A 322 19.93 -7.01 22.73
C TRP A 322 20.45 -5.58 22.84
N MET A 323 20.68 -4.90 21.72
CA MET A 323 21.04 -3.48 21.72
C MET A 323 19.93 -2.62 22.36
N PHE A 324 18.67 -2.83 21.97
CA PHE A 324 17.54 -2.14 22.59
C PHE A 324 17.31 -2.55 24.04
N ALA A 325 17.56 -3.83 24.38
CA ALA A 325 17.43 -4.30 25.75
C ALA A 325 18.44 -3.64 26.68
N ALA A 326 19.71 -3.54 26.25
CA ALA A 326 20.76 -2.85 26.99
C ALA A 326 20.41 -1.37 27.17
N ALA A 327 19.96 -0.69 26.11
CA ALA A 327 19.50 0.70 26.19
C ALA A 327 18.33 0.85 27.18
N ALA A 328 17.37 -0.07 27.18
CA ALA A 328 16.25 -0.06 28.12
C ALA A 328 16.72 -0.21 29.58
N VAL A 329 17.66 -1.12 29.84
CA VAL A 329 18.24 -1.31 31.19
C VAL A 329 18.98 -0.06 31.66
N ILE A 330 19.79 0.57 30.78
CA ILE A 330 20.48 1.82 31.08
C ILE A 330 19.47 2.95 31.37
N ALA A 331 18.34 2.97 30.64
CA ALA A 331 17.24 3.92 30.86
C ALA A 331 16.42 3.66 32.14
N GLY A 332 16.79 2.67 32.96
CA GLY A 332 16.17 2.40 34.25
C GLY A 332 15.05 1.35 34.23
N THR A 333 14.98 0.50 33.20
CA THR A 333 14.03 -0.62 33.18
C THR A 333 14.38 -1.66 34.26
N SER A 334 13.37 -2.35 34.80
CA SER A 334 13.54 -3.28 35.94
C SER A 334 14.54 -4.42 35.68
N ALA A 335 15.19 -4.91 36.75
CA ALA A 335 16.04 -6.12 36.67
C ALA A 335 15.26 -7.37 36.21
N LEU A 336 13.95 -7.43 36.49
CA LEU A 336 13.07 -8.50 36.02
C LEU A 336 13.01 -8.55 34.49
N TYR A 337 12.97 -7.40 33.82
CA TYR A 337 13.00 -7.32 32.36
C TYR A 337 14.28 -7.93 31.79
N ALA A 338 15.44 -7.58 32.35
CA ALA A 338 16.72 -8.14 31.92
C ALA A 338 16.79 -9.67 32.13
N LEU A 339 16.25 -10.17 33.24
CA LEU A 339 16.17 -11.61 33.50
C LEU A 339 15.29 -12.34 32.47
N VAL A 340 14.10 -11.80 32.18
CA VAL A 340 13.20 -12.37 31.16
C VAL A 340 13.88 -12.40 29.79
N MET A 341 14.59 -11.33 29.42
CA MET A 341 15.34 -11.25 28.17
C MET A 341 16.43 -12.33 28.07
N LEU A 342 17.17 -12.58 29.15
CA LEU A 342 18.16 -13.65 29.21
C LEU A 342 17.52 -15.03 29.05
N ILE A 343 16.42 -15.29 29.75
CA ILE A 343 15.71 -16.58 29.69
C ILE A 343 15.20 -16.83 28.27
N VAL A 344 14.52 -15.86 27.66
CA VAL A 344 13.99 -15.99 26.29
C VAL A 344 15.11 -16.20 25.28
N SER A 345 16.21 -15.47 25.41
CA SER A 345 17.39 -15.65 24.54
C SER A 345 18.01 -17.04 24.70
N ALA A 346 18.12 -17.54 25.94
CA ALA A 346 18.66 -18.88 26.20
C ALA A 346 17.79 -19.98 25.59
N VAL A 347 16.46 -19.86 25.70
CA VAL A 347 15.51 -20.79 25.08
C VAL A 347 15.63 -20.75 23.55
N LEU A 348 15.71 -19.56 22.96
CA LEU A 348 15.89 -19.40 21.51
C LEU A 348 17.20 -20.03 21.03
N LEU A 349 18.32 -19.73 21.69
CA LEU A 349 19.62 -20.28 21.32
C LEU A 349 19.66 -21.79 21.48
N PHE A 350 19.08 -22.34 22.55
CA PHE A 350 18.94 -23.78 22.71
C PHE A 350 18.17 -24.42 21.55
N ALA A 351 17.00 -23.85 21.19
CA ALA A 351 16.20 -24.35 20.08
C ALA A 351 16.95 -24.28 18.74
N VAL A 352 17.64 -23.17 18.49
CA VAL A 352 18.49 -22.98 17.31
C VAL A 352 19.61 -24.02 17.25
N THR A 353 20.32 -24.24 18.34
CA THR A 353 21.42 -25.21 18.40
C THR A 353 20.90 -26.62 18.18
N ALA A 354 19.83 -27.02 18.88
CA ALA A 354 19.24 -28.34 18.75
C ALA A 354 18.75 -28.63 17.31
N LEU A 355 18.04 -27.67 16.71
CA LEU A 355 17.58 -27.81 15.32
C LEU A 355 18.73 -27.77 14.31
N SER A 356 19.78 -27.00 14.57
CA SER A 356 20.94 -26.96 13.68
C SER A 356 21.71 -28.28 13.72
N GLN A 357 21.87 -28.89 14.90
CA GLN A 357 22.49 -30.21 15.02
C GLN A 357 21.63 -31.30 14.35
N ALA A 358 20.31 -31.24 14.53
CA ALA A 358 19.39 -32.20 13.89
C ALA A 358 19.43 -32.17 12.36
N ASN A 359 19.72 -31.00 11.76
CA ASN A 359 19.76 -30.79 10.32
C ASN A 359 21.19 -30.63 9.76
N GLU A 360 22.22 -31.00 10.51
CA GLU A 360 23.62 -30.70 10.18
C GLU A 360 24.04 -31.31 8.83
N ALA A 361 23.68 -32.56 8.58
CA ALA A 361 23.97 -33.26 7.34
C ALA A 361 23.33 -32.57 6.11
N ASP A 362 22.07 -32.18 6.22
CA ASP A 362 21.33 -31.54 5.14
C ASP A 362 21.84 -30.12 4.87
N MET A 363 22.25 -29.41 5.92
CA MET A 363 22.85 -28.08 5.79
C MET A 363 24.26 -28.12 5.19
N ALA A 364 25.02 -29.19 5.39
CA ALA A 364 26.36 -29.37 4.82
C ALA A 364 26.33 -29.75 3.33
N ALA A 365 25.19 -30.23 2.83
CA ALA A 365 24.99 -30.62 1.44
C ALA A 365 24.61 -29.46 0.49
N GLN A 366 24.36 -28.26 1.03
CA GLN A 366 24.02 -27.03 0.30
C GLN A 366 25.19 -26.06 0.23
#